data_AF-A0A1Z4F118-F1
#
_entry.id   AF-A0A1Z4F118-F1
#
_cell.length_a   1.000
_cell.length_b   1.000
_cell.length_c   1.000
_cell.angle_alpha   90.00
_cell.angle_beta   90.00
_cell.angle_gamma   90.00
#
_symmetry.space_group_name_H-M   'P 1'
#
loop_
_entity.id
_entity.type
_entity.pdbx_description
1 polymer ?
#
loop_
_entity_poly.entity_id
_entity_poly.type
_entity_poly.pdbx_seq_one_letter_code
_entity_poly.pdbx_strand_id
1 'polypeptide(L)'
;MSGEQISRAQARKSLEGPVYKVVSKYMRKGFKLTKGGHLYTIWCPCGGVGGKGWFSVNGTPNDADHHAQQIERFCRKCPKKPH
;
A
#
# COMPACT_ATOMS: atom_id res chain seq x y z
N MET A 1 8.01 -6.06 14.53
CA MET A 1 6.74 -5.30 14.46
C MET A 1 5.77 -6.10 13.60
N SER A 2 4.80 -6.78 14.23
CA SER A 2 3.85 -7.66 13.54
C SER A 2 2.57 -6.87 13.26
N GLY A 3 2.46 -6.28 12.06
CA GLY A 3 1.22 -5.64 11.62
C GLY A 3 0.20 -6.70 11.18
N GLU A 4 -1.08 -6.51 11.50
CA GLU A 4 -2.15 -7.42 11.07
C GLU A 4 -2.39 -7.24 9.56
N GLN A 5 -2.34 -8.31 8.77
CA GLN A 5 -2.66 -8.23 7.36
C GLN A 5 -4.16 -7.97 7.18
N ILE A 6 -4.51 -6.88 6.53
CA ILE A 6 -5.91 -6.51 6.31
C ILE A 6 -6.39 -6.87 4.90
N SER A 7 -7.67 -7.23 4.82
CA SER A 7 -8.35 -7.54 3.56
C SER A 7 -8.67 -6.28 2.76
N ARG A 8 -8.93 -6.44 1.44
CA ARG A 8 -9.39 -5.35 0.58
C ARG A 8 -10.71 -4.73 1.05
N ALA A 9 -11.57 -5.51 1.70
CA ALA A 9 -12.84 -5.03 2.24
C ALA A 9 -12.61 -4.09 3.44
N GLN A 10 -11.71 -4.48 4.35
CA GLN A 10 -11.29 -3.62 5.47
C GLN A 10 -10.57 -2.36 4.95
N ALA A 11 -9.65 -2.50 4.00
CA ALA A 11 -8.95 -1.38 3.39
C ALA A 11 -9.92 -0.36 2.77
N ARG A 12 -11.01 -0.81 2.12
CA ARG A 12 -12.02 0.09 1.54
C ARG A 12 -12.75 0.92 2.58
N LYS A 13 -12.97 0.37 3.78
CA LYS A 13 -13.66 1.08 4.86
C LYS A 13 -12.76 2.10 5.57
N SER A 14 -11.44 1.95 5.45
CA SER A 14 -10.48 2.71 6.28
C SER A 14 -9.51 3.60 5.50
N LEU A 15 -9.46 3.48 4.18
CA LEU A 15 -8.62 4.31 3.32
C LEU A 15 -9.49 5.24 2.48
N GLU A 16 -9.02 6.46 2.28
CA GLU A 16 -9.59 7.40 1.32
C GLU A 16 -9.65 6.82 -0.10
N GLY A 17 -10.64 7.26 -0.87
CA GLY A 17 -10.94 6.71 -2.21
C GLY A 17 -9.72 6.59 -3.15
N PRO A 18 -8.93 7.65 -3.35
CA PRO A 18 -7.73 7.62 -4.19
C PRO A 18 -6.67 6.63 -3.68
N VAL A 19 -6.43 6.63 -2.37
CA VAL A 19 -5.47 5.74 -1.71
C VAL A 19 -5.90 4.28 -1.85
N TYR A 20 -7.17 3.99 -1.55
CA TYR A 20 -7.75 2.67 -1.71
C TYR A 20 -7.63 2.15 -3.14
N LYS A 21 -7.90 2.99 -4.14
CA LYS A 21 -7.83 2.61 -5.56
C LYS A 21 -6.44 2.09 -5.94
N VAL A 22 -5.39 2.81 -5.55
CA VAL A 22 -3.99 2.42 -5.81
C VAL A 22 -3.63 1.18 -5.01
N VAL A 23 -3.90 1.17 -3.70
CA VAL A 23 -3.57 0.05 -2.82
C VAL A 23 -4.26 -1.24 -3.28
N SER A 24 -5.55 -1.19 -3.60
CA SER A 24 -6.33 -2.33 -4.10
C SER A 24 -5.78 -2.88 -5.42
N LYS A 25 -5.34 -2.00 -6.34
CA LYS A 25 -4.67 -2.38 -7.60
C LYS A 25 -3.42 -3.20 -7.33
N TYR A 26 -2.60 -2.81 -6.34
CA TYR A 26 -1.35 -3.53 -6.02
C TYR A 26 -1.56 -4.74 -5.12
N MET A 27 -2.58 -4.73 -4.25
CA MET A 27 -2.96 -5.93 -3.49
C MET A 27 -3.36 -7.09 -4.42
N ARG A 28 -4.07 -6.80 -5.52
CA ARG A 28 -4.36 -7.80 -6.56
C ARG A 28 -3.11 -8.34 -7.26
N LYS A 29 -2.02 -7.57 -7.24
CA LYS A 29 -0.71 -7.91 -7.82
C LYS A 29 0.21 -8.62 -6.81
N GLY A 30 -0.32 -9.02 -5.66
CA GLY A 30 0.41 -9.75 -4.62
C GLY A 30 1.07 -8.87 -3.55
N PHE A 31 0.87 -7.54 -3.57
CA PHE A 31 1.31 -6.70 -2.45
C PHE A 31 0.45 -6.99 -1.23
N LYS A 32 1.09 -6.95 -0.05
CA LYS A 32 0.39 -7.18 1.22
C LYS A 32 0.20 -5.86 1.94
N LEU A 33 -0.99 -5.61 2.46
CA LEU A 33 -1.27 -4.43 3.28
C LEU A 33 -1.41 -4.89 4.73
N THR A 34 -0.62 -4.31 5.62
CA THR A 34 -0.69 -4.58 7.06
C THR A 34 -1.09 -3.31 7.81
N LYS A 35 -1.88 -3.44 8.86
CA LYS A 35 -2.23 -2.35 9.77
C LYS A 35 -1.39 -2.46 11.04
N GLY A 36 -0.74 -1.37 11.43
CA GLY A 36 0.01 -1.22 12.67
C GLY A 36 -0.46 0.02 13.41
N GLY A 37 -1.35 -0.15 14.41
CA GLY A 37 -1.99 0.96 15.10
C GLY A 37 -2.81 1.82 14.15
N HIS A 38 -2.49 3.12 14.08
CA HIS A 38 -3.15 4.09 13.20
C HIS A 38 -2.60 4.12 11.77
N LEU A 39 -1.49 3.43 11.51
CA LEU A 39 -0.81 3.46 10.22
C LEU A 39 -1.04 2.16 9.45
N TYR A 40 -1.02 2.27 8.13
CA TYR A 40 -1.00 1.12 7.23
C TYR A 40 0.39 1.02 6.60
N THR A 41 0.78 -0.19 6.22
CA THR A 41 2.06 -0.44 5.55
C THR A 41 1.81 -1.39 4.39
N ILE A 42 2.20 -0.97 3.19
CA ILE A 42 2.15 -1.82 2.00
C ILE A 42 3.52 -2.45 1.78
N TRP A 43 3.54 -3.78 1.67
CA TRP A 43 4.72 -4.61 1.50
C TRP A 43 4.80 -5.14 0.08
N CYS A 44 5.99 -5.03 -0.51
CA CYS A 44 6.28 -5.64 -1.79
C CYS A 44 6.51 -7.14 -1.64
N PRO A 45 5.93 -7.99 -2.50
CA PRO A 45 6.19 -9.42 -2.49
C PRO A 45 7.64 -9.78 -2.83
N CYS A 46 8.42 -8.88 -3.46
CA CYS A 46 9.80 -9.13 -3.85
C CYS A 46 10.83 -8.86 -2.73
N GLY A 47 10.41 -8.45 -1.53
CA GLY A 47 11.32 -8.22 -0.40
C GLY A 47 12.17 -6.95 -0.45
N GLY A 48 12.28 -6.27 -1.60
CA GLY A 48 13.03 -5.02 -1.71
C GLY A 48 12.62 -4.18 -2.93
N VAL A 49 12.00 -3.02 -2.69
CA VAL A 49 11.67 -2.04 -3.73
C VAL A 49 12.40 -0.75 -3.42
N GLY A 50 13.42 -0.40 -4.21
CA GLY A 50 14.21 0.81 -3.97
C GLY A 50 14.87 0.86 -2.58
N GLY A 51 15.37 -0.28 -2.09
CA GLY A 51 16.12 -0.38 -0.83
C GLY A 51 15.29 -0.66 0.43
N LYS A 52 13.97 -0.46 0.41
CA LYS A 52 13.05 -0.85 1.50
C LYS A 52 11.90 -1.68 0.94
N GLY A 53 11.61 -2.84 1.52
CA GLY A 53 10.57 -3.75 1.04
C GLY A 53 9.13 -3.29 1.30
N TRP A 54 8.94 -2.07 1.82
CA TRP A 54 7.66 -1.56 2.32
C TRP A 54 7.55 -0.05 2.20
N PHE A 55 6.30 0.45 2.24
CA PHE A 55 5.96 1.86 2.26
C PHE A 55 4.81 2.14 3.23
N SER A 56 4.89 3.23 3.99
CA SER A 56 3.83 3.64 4.92
C SER A 56 2.68 4.29 4.16
N VAL A 57 1.47 3.80 4.41
CA VAL A 57 0.22 4.28 3.84
C VAL A 57 -0.58 4.97 4.95
N ASN A 58 -0.83 6.26 4.76
CA ASN A 58 -1.73 7.03 5.60
C ASN A 58 -3.17 6.76 5.14
N GLY A 59 -4.06 6.45 6.09
CA GLY A 59 -5.46 6.17 5.79
C GLY A 59 -6.25 7.43 5.40
N THR A 60 -6.00 8.53 6.10
CA THR A 60 -6.64 9.84 5.94
C THR A 60 -5.59 10.94 5.79
N PRO A 61 -4.82 10.96 4.69
CA PRO A 61 -3.86 12.04 4.42
C PRO A 61 -4.58 13.35 4.10
N ASN A 62 -3.93 14.49 4.38
CA ASN A 62 -4.45 15.81 4.00
C ASN A 62 -4.64 15.97 2.48
N ASP A 63 -3.82 15.28 1.68
CA ASP A 63 -3.94 15.20 0.21
C ASP A 63 -3.89 13.73 -0.21
N ALA A 64 -5.08 13.15 -0.44
CA ALA A 64 -5.25 11.74 -0.79
C ALA A 64 -4.72 11.40 -2.18
N ASP A 65 -4.84 12.30 -3.16
CA ASP A 65 -4.37 12.07 -4.51
C ASP A 65 -2.85 12.10 -4.58
N HIS A 66 -2.21 13.09 -3.96
CA HIS A 66 -0.76 13.14 -3.90
C HIS A 66 -0.19 11.94 -3.15
N HIS A 67 -0.80 11.55 -2.01
CA HIS A 67 -0.34 10.36 -1.29
C HIS A 67 -0.53 9.07 -2.11
N ALA A 68 -1.66 8.93 -2.82
CA ALA A 68 -1.89 7.82 -3.74
C ALA A 68 -0.82 7.76 -4.85
N GLN A 69 -0.40 8.90 -5.40
CA GLN A 69 0.70 8.97 -6.37
C GLN A 69 2.04 8.52 -5.77
N GLN A 70 2.33 8.87 -4.52
CA GLN A 70 3.55 8.41 -3.83
C GLN A 70 3.56 6.88 -3.67
N ILE A 71 2.43 6.30 -3.24
CA ILE A 71 2.26 4.84 -3.13
C ILE A 71 2.44 4.19 -4.51
N GLU A 72 1.83 4.75 -5.55
CA GLU A 72 1.97 4.21 -6.90
C GLU A 72 3.43 4.25 -7.38
N ARG A 73 4.13 5.37 -7.18
CA ARG A 73 5.55 5.51 -7.52
C ARG A 73 6.41 4.49 -6.79
N PHE A 74 6.14 4.23 -5.51
CA PHE A 74 6.81 3.17 -4.77
C PHE A 74 6.53 1.80 -5.41
N CYS A 75 5.26 1.42 -5.55
CA CYS A 75 4.90 0.10 -6.07
C CYS A 75 5.36 -0.13 -7.53
N ARG A 76 5.46 0.92 -8.34
CA ARG A 76 6.02 0.86 -9.72
C ARG A 76 7.50 0.50 -9.77
N LYS A 77 8.27 0.76 -8.71
CA LYS A 77 9.69 0.38 -8.63
C LYS A 77 9.88 -1.13 -8.42
N CYS A 78 8.81 -1.90 -8.25
CA CYS A 78 8.88 -3.36 -8.12
C CYS A 78 9.45 -4.02 -9.38
N PRO A 79 10.55 -4.81 -9.28
CA PRO A 79 11.21 -5.40 -10.44
C PRO A 79 10.34 -6.48 -11.11
N LYS A 80 9.51 -7.21 -10.35
CA LYS A 80 8.38 -7.93 -10.91
C LYS A 80 7.33 -6.91 -11.34
N LYS A 81 7.44 -6.45 -12.58
CA LYS A 81 6.35 -5.72 -13.22
C LYS A 81 5.11 -6.61 -13.19
N PRO A 82 3.94 -6.05 -12.88
CA PRO A 82 2.72 -6.83 -12.83
C PRO A 82 2.40 -7.37 -14.23
N HIS A 83 2.34 -8.71 -14.33
CA HIS A 83 1.67 -9.41 -15.43
C HIS A 83 0.17 -9.09 -15.42
#